data_AF-A0A930N4Q5-F1
#
_entry.id   AF-A0A930N4Q5-F1
#
_cell.length_a   1.000
_cell.length_b   1.000
_cell.length_c   1.000
_cell.angle_alpha   90.00
_cell.angle_beta   90.00
_cell.angle_gamma   90.00
#
_symmetry.space_group_name_H-M   'P 1'
#
loop_
_entity.id
_entity.type
_entity.pdbx_description
1 polymer ?
#
loop_
_entity_poly.entity_id
_entity_poly.type
_entity_poly.pdbx_seq_one_letter_code
_entity_poly.pdbx_strand_id
1 'polypeptide(L)' 'PHLLVTGGLNDSQVLFHEPTKYVAKLRRLKTDDHLLLLKMNMDSGHGGATGRYDGIRDTAFEYAFLLLTLGMK' A
#
# COMPACT_ATOMS: atom_id res chain seq x y z
N PRO A 1 12.69 6.04 -5.50
CA PRO A 1 11.41 6.14 -6.24
C PRO A 1 10.26 6.37 -5.25
N HIS A 2 9.11 6.87 -5.73
CA HIS A 2 7.90 6.85 -4.93
C HIS A 2 7.42 5.40 -4.76
N LEU A 3 7.05 5.00 -3.54
CA LEU A 3 6.63 3.64 -3.20
C LEU A 3 5.29 3.65 -2.46
N LEU A 4 4.35 2.83 -2.95
CA LEU A 4 3.12 2.46 -2.27
C LEU A 4 3.19 0.95 -1.98
N VAL A 5 3.29 0.60 -0.70
CA VAL A 5 3.24 -0.79 -0.24
C VAL A 5 1.82 -1.09 0.25
N THR A 6 1.23 -2.17 -0.24
CA THR A 6 -0.12 -2.61 0.16
C THR A 6 -0.04 -3.94 0.92
N GLY A 7 -1.06 -4.23 1.72
CA GLY A 7 -1.19 -5.50 2.43
C GLY A 7 -2.53 -5.61 3.17
N GLY A 8 -2.83 -6.81 3.65
CA GLY A 8 -4.01 -7.10 4.46
C GLY A 8 -3.64 -7.56 5.87
N LEU A 9 -4.39 -7.12 6.88
CA LEU A 9 -4.18 -7.55 8.27
C LEU A 9 -4.40 -9.06 8.43
N ASN A 10 -5.39 -9.60 7.72
CA ASN A 10 -5.82 -11.00 7.81
C ASN A 10 -5.26 -11.85 6.66
N ASP A 11 -4.18 -11.42 6.00
CA ASP A 11 -3.55 -12.18 4.93
C ASP A 11 -2.84 -13.41 5.51
N SER A 12 -3.42 -14.59 5.26
CA SER A 12 -2.90 -15.87 5.73
C SER A 12 -1.75 -16.44 4.89
N GLN A 13 -1.45 -15.84 3.73
CA GLN A 13 -0.37 -16.26 2.84
C GLN A 13 0.89 -15.40 3.06
N VAL A 14 0.70 -14.08 3.20
CA VAL A 14 1.75 -13.09 3.42
C VAL A 14 1.36 -12.20 4.59
N LEU A 15 1.85 -12.52 5.78
CA LEU A 15 1.42 -11.87 7.02
C LEU A 15 1.72 -10.37 7.02
N PHE A 16 0.80 -9.58 7.58
CA PHE A 16 0.88 -8.10 7.65
C PHE A 16 2.20 -7.55 8.23
N HIS A 17 2.88 -8.34 9.06
CA HIS A 17 4.16 -7.96 9.65
C HIS A 17 5.27 -7.82 8.59
N GLU A 18 5.17 -8.51 7.45
CA GLU A 18 6.18 -8.44 6.38
C GLU A 18 6.21 -7.06 5.72
N PRO A 19 5.11 -6.54 5.13
CA PRO A 19 5.10 -5.21 4.54
C PRO A 19 5.32 -4.11 5.58
N THR A 20 4.83 -4.26 6.81
CA THR A 20 5.03 -3.26 7.87
C THR A 20 6.50 -3.16 8.31
N LYS A 21 7.19 -4.28 8.54
CA LYS A 21 8.63 -4.29 8.84
C LYS A 21 9.46 -3.75 7.68
N TYR A 22 9.10 -4.10 6.44
CA TYR A 22 9.77 -3.59 5.25
C TYR A 22 9.67 -2.07 5.16
N VAL A 23 8.46 -1.50 5.28
CA VAL A 23 8.25 -0.05 5.24
C VAL A 23 8.92 0.64 6.42
N ALA A 24 8.88 0.08 7.63
CA ALA A 24 9.56 0.64 8.79
C ALA A 24 11.07 0.73 8.58
N LYS A 25 11.70 -0.34 8.05
CA LYS A 25 13.13 -0.35 7.69
C LYS A 25 13.45 0.69 6.62
N LEU A 26 12.65 0.77 5.55
CA LEU A 26 12.84 1.77 4.50
C LEU A 26 12.74 3.19 5.04
N ARG A 27 11.72 3.49 5.85
CA ARG A 27 11.55 4.81 6.49
C ARG A 27 12.73 5.17 7.37
N ARG A 28 13.30 4.20 8.09
CA ARG A 28 14.48 4.42 8.95
C ARG A 28 15.74 4.76 8.15
N LEU A 29 15.91 4.14 6.99
CA LEU A 29 17.10 4.26 6.12
C LEU A 29 16.94 5.32 5.02
N LYS A 30 15.77 5.93 4.90
CA LYS A 30 15.44 6.89 3.86
C LYS A 30 16.31 8.15 3.95
N THR A 31 16.85 8.58 2.81
CA THR A 31 17.66 9.80 2.67
C THR A 31 17.11 10.77 1.62
N ASP A 32 15.98 10.45 1.00
CA ASP A 32 15.35 11.23 -0.06
C ASP A 32 13.92 11.67 0.33
N ASP A 33 13.33 12.54 -0.48
CA ASP A 33 11.98 13.10 -0.25
C ASP A 33 10.87 12.38 -1.05
N HIS A 34 11.16 11.22 -1.67
CA HIS A 34 10.14 10.48 -2.42
C HIS A 34 9.02 9.97 -1.47
N LEU A 35 7.78 9.88 -1.96
CA LEU A 35 6.68 9.34 -1.17
C LEU A 35 6.93 7.86 -0.80
N LEU A 36 6.68 7.50 0.46
CA LEU A 36 6.77 6.13 0.96
C LEU A 36 5.56 5.82 1.85
N LEU A 37 4.54 5.22 1.24
CA LEU A 37 3.25 4.94 1.86
C LEU A 37 3.08 3.45 2.14
N LEU A 38 2.39 3.15 3.24
CA LEU A 38 1.87 1.83 3.55
C LEU A 38 0.36 1.93 3.62
N LYS A 39 -0.35 1.20 2.77
CA LYS A 39 -1.80 1.03 2.81
C LYS A 39 -2.10 -0.37 3.32
N MET A 40 -2.46 -0.45 4.59
CA MET A 40 -2.92 -1.69 5.21
C MET A 40 -4.44 -1.73 5.17
N ASN A 41 -5.00 -2.77 4.57
CA ASN A 41 -6.41 -3.07 4.72
C ASN A 41 -6.61 -3.82 6.05
N MET A 42 -7.40 -3.25 6.95
CA MET A 42 -7.57 -3.75 8.31
C MET A 42 -8.54 -4.94 8.39
N ASP A 43 -9.29 -5.20 7.32
CA ASP A 43 -10.33 -6.24 7.30
C ASP A 43 -9.96 -7.39 6.33
N SER A 44 -9.22 -7.11 5.27
CA SER A 44 -8.98 -8.08 4.19
C SER A 44 -7.86 -9.09 4.44
N GLY A 45 -7.98 -10.23 3.77
CA GLY A 45 -6.91 -11.23 3.60
C GLY A 45 -6.15 -11.08 2.28
N HIS A 46 -5.58 -12.19 1.79
CA HIS A 46 -4.70 -12.20 0.61
C HIS A 46 -5.34 -11.64 -0.66
N GLY A 47 -6.62 -11.94 -0.89
CA GLY A 47 -7.35 -11.51 -2.08
C GLY A 47 -7.76 -10.03 -2.08
N GLY A 48 -7.35 -9.25 -1.07
CA GLY A 48 -7.81 -7.87 -0.91
C GLY A 48 -9.26 -7.78 -0.43
N ALA A 49 -9.80 -6.56 -0.47
CA ALA A 49 -11.14 -6.28 0.04
C ALA A 49 -12.23 -7.02 -0.75
N THR A 50 -13.24 -7.54 -0.05
CA THR A 50 -14.28 -8.40 -0.65
C THR A 50 -15.60 -7.68 -0.94
N GLY A 51 -15.77 -6.42 -0.52
CA GLY A 51 -16.98 -5.66 -0.81
C GLY A 51 -17.10 -5.30 -2.28
N ARG A 52 -18.36 -5.22 -2.77
CA ARG A 52 -18.69 -4.98 -4.19
C ARG A 52 -17.92 -3.82 -4.84
N TYR A 53 -17.64 -2.78 -4.07
CA TYR A 53 -16.98 -1.56 -4.55
C TYR A 53 -15.54 -1.40 -4.04
N ASP A 54 -15.07 -2.29 -3.16
CA ASP A 54 -13.79 -2.08 -2.49
C ASP A 54 -12.61 -2.31 -3.42
N GLY A 55 -12.71 -3.28 -4.34
CA GLY A 55 -11.72 -3.42 -5.41
C GLY A 55 -11.60 -2.17 -6.28
N ILE A 56 -12.71 -1.49 -6.60
CA ILE A 56 -12.70 -0.24 -7.37
C ILE A 56 -12.03 0.88 -6.56
N ARG A 57 -12.27 0.95 -5.25
CA ARG A 57 -11.63 1.91 -4.36
C ARG A 57 -10.13 1.68 -4.25
N ASP A 58 -9.71 0.42 -4.16
CA ASP A 58 -8.30 0.03 -4.12
C ASP A 58 -7.60 0.44 -5.41
N THR A 59 -8.17 0.11 -6.58
CA THR A 59 -7.67 0.56 -7.88
C THR A 59 -7.63 2.09 -7.96
N ALA A 60 -8.70 2.78 -7.58
CA ALA A 60 -8.75 4.24 -7.62
C ALA A 60 -7.62 4.88 -6.78
N PHE A 61 -7.32 4.30 -5.61
CA PHE A 61 -6.23 4.77 -4.75
C PHE A 61 -4.86 4.54 -5.40
N GLU A 62 -4.63 3.38 -6.01
CA GLU A 62 -3.39 3.08 -6.73
C GLU A 62 -3.17 4.04 -7.91
N TYR A 63 -4.22 4.29 -8.71
CA TYR A 63 -4.16 5.27 -9.79
C TYR A 63 -3.93 6.69 -9.29
N ALA A 64 -4.58 7.10 -8.20
CA ALA A 64 -4.36 8.40 -7.60
C ALA A 64 -2.89 8.57 -7.14
N PHE A 65 -2.31 7.53 -6.54
CA PHE A 65 -0.88 7.52 -6.20
C PHE A 65 0.01 7.65 -7.44
N LEU A 66 -0.26 6.88 -8.50
CA LEU A 66 0.50 6.96 -9.74
C LEU A 66 0.45 8.35 -10.36
N LEU A 67 -0.76 8.91 -10.56
CA LEU A 67 -0.94 10.25 -11.13
C LEU A 67 -0.22 11.32 -10.30
N LEU A 68 -0.36 11.27 -8.97
CA LEU A 68 0.32 12.18 -8.04
C LEU A 68 1.85 12.10 -8.21
N THR A 69 2.41 10.89 -8.25
CA THR A 69 3.87 10.68 -8.34
C THR A 69 4.45 10.99 -9.71
N LEU A 70 3.63 10.94 -10.76
CA LEU A 70 3.99 11.34 -12.12
C LEU A 70 3.78 12.85 -12.38
N GLY A 71 3.29 13.61 -11.40
CA GLY A 71 3.03 15.05 -11.53
C GLY A 71 1.82 15.37 -12.42
N MET A 72 0.94 14.40 -12.65
CA MET A 72 -0.29 14.57 -13.42
C MET A 72 -1.40 15.08 -12.48
N LYS A 73 -2.02 16.20 -12.85
CA LYS A 73 -3.14 16.81 -12.12
C LYS A 73 -4.45 16.60 -12.87
#